data_AF-A0A973IN45-F1
#
_entry.id   AF-A0A973IN45-F1
#
_cell.length_a   1.000
_cell.length_b   1.000
_cell.length_c   1.000
_cell.angle_alpha   90.00
_cell.angle_beta   90.00
_cell.angle_gamma   90.00
#
_symmetry.space_group_name_H-M   'P 1'
#
loop_
_entity.id
_entity.type
_entity.pdbx_description
1 polymer ?
#
loop_
_entity_poly.entity_id
_entity_poly.type
_entity_poly.pdbx_seq_one_letter_code
_entity_poly.pdbx_strand_id
1 'polypeptide(L)'
;MWIFFVALGGLYSCLSTLQTTNTRRLNLNFLYNPNAQTIHAKVIAHNINNNTTSIYCKLPSKDLMFLPNGESSSCNLNVHYTLYETTQGLKLVDTLRFTKTILNENKDFYILKFDVNLNDSSNYMVDLFINDPVFSTHFHQYVHIERKAKINSNDFLLVNKQGIPYFDPWLCDSDTFSIILRSDLPREWKFAWFPNAYKLCSPPYQMTSNKDFFVPTPDSIRVSLICDTCYFVLNKPTILHIYRDSIGNGTTIFHFANHFPSLVRPSELLQPLRMLNSQKEFNELNLLSDKKEAVDRFWLNATGNISRARELIRVFYTRAMLANLYFTSYTEGWKTDRGMVYIIFGLPTTIYKAPNIEQWIYGTPQSAKVLVFNFIKKQNPFTSNHFILERNEGYKISWLQAIDTWRNGRVFSIANE
;
A
#
# COMPACT_ATOMS: atom_id res chain seq x y z
N MET A 1 -39.44 -22.07 60.44
CA MET A 1 -39.76 -20.72 59.93
C MET A 1 -38.45 -20.08 59.51
N TRP A 2 -38.21 -20.04 58.19
CA TRP A 2 -37.19 -19.32 57.41
C TRP A 2 -35.69 -19.45 57.77
N ILE A 3 -35.01 -20.31 56.99
CA ILE A 3 -33.56 -20.31 56.78
C ILE A 3 -33.25 -19.23 55.72
N PHE A 4 -32.46 -18.22 56.08
CA PHE A 4 -31.96 -17.21 55.14
C PHE A 4 -30.72 -17.75 54.42
N PHE A 5 -30.87 -18.05 53.12
CA PHE A 5 -29.74 -18.27 52.22
C PHE A 5 -29.25 -16.89 51.74
N VAL A 6 -28.02 -16.52 52.11
CA VAL A 6 -27.33 -15.36 51.53
C VAL A 6 -26.58 -15.86 50.29
N ALA A 7 -27.11 -15.56 49.11
CA ALA A 7 -26.42 -15.78 47.84
C ALA A 7 -25.38 -14.66 47.62
N LEU A 8 -24.09 -14.97 47.76
CA LEU A 8 -23.01 -14.11 47.26
C LEU A 8 -22.96 -14.22 45.73
N GLY A 9 -23.54 -13.23 45.05
CA GLY A 9 -23.33 -13.01 43.62
C GLY A 9 -21.95 -12.39 43.38
N GLY A 10 -21.02 -13.15 42.81
CA GLY A 10 -19.75 -12.63 42.32
C GLY A 10 -19.97 -11.76 41.08
N LEU A 11 -19.85 -10.44 41.23
CA LEU A 11 -19.75 -9.52 40.11
C LEU A 11 -18.34 -9.59 39.53
N TYR A 12 -18.19 -10.28 38.40
CA TYR A 12 -17.01 -10.11 37.54
C TYR A 12 -17.12 -8.74 36.86
N SER A 13 -16.46 -7.73 37.41
CA SER A 13 -16.25 -6.47 36.71
C SER A 13 -15.08 -6.61 35.75
N CYS A 14 -15.35 -6.65 34.44
CA CYS A 14 -14.34 -6.32 33.45
C CYS A 14 -13.98 -4.84 33.63
N LEU A 15 -12.87 -4.57 34.31
CA LEU A 15 -12.24 -3.26 34.35
C LEU A 15 -11.75 -2.92 32.94
N SER A 16 -12.58 -2.25 32.14
CA SER A 16 -12.11 -1.53 30.95
C SER A 16 -11.37 -0.28 31.43
N THR A 17 -10.05 -0.34 31.49
CA THR A 17 -9.22 0.84 31.66
C THR A 17 -9.36 1.72 30.42
N LEU A 18 -10.22 2.73 30.50
CA LEU A 18 -10.23 3.85 29.56
C LEU A 18 -8.94 4.64 29.77
N GLN A 19 -7.87 4.25 29.09
CA GLN A 19 -6.74 5.14 28.88
C GLN A 19 -7.23 6.30 28.02
N THR A 20 -7.29 7.49 28.62
CA THR A 20 -7.40 8.74 27.88
C THR A 20 -6.25 8.79 26.88
N THR A 21 -6.58 8.71 25.59
CA THR A 21 -5.59 8.76 24.52
C THR A 21 -5.01 10.18 24.48
N ASN A 22 -3.88 10.39 25.17
CA ASN A 22 -2.95 11.42 24.77
C ASN A 22 -2.71 11.23 23.27
N THR A 23 -3.01 12.25 22.47
CA THR A 23 -2.77 12.29 21.02
C THR A 23 -1.26 12.39 20.75
N ARG A 24 -0.51 11.39 21.23
CA ARG A 24 0.91 11.26 20.97
C ARG A 24 1.06 11.01 19.48
N ARG A 25 1.69 11.93 18.78
CA ARG A 25 2.08 11.71 17.39
C ARG A 25 3.07 10.54 17.36
N LEU A 26 2.62 9.39 16.89
CA LEU A 26 3.45 8.19 16.76
C LEU A 26 4.25 8.26 15.46
N ASN A 27 5.51 7.87 15.51
CA ASN A 27 6.31 7.70 14.31
C ASN A 27 5.85 6.43 13.58
N LEU A 28 5.36 6.59 12.35
CA LEU A 28 4.85 5.51 11.52
C LEU A 28 5.79 5.15 10.35
N ASN A 29 7.10 5.46 10.47
CA ASN A 29 8.06 5.16 9.40
C ASN A 29 8.14 3.67 9.05
N PHE A 30 7.80 2.79 10.00
CA PHE A 30 7.78 1.34 9.81
C PHE A 30 6.86 0.90 8.66
N LEU A 31 5.83 1.70 8.34
CA LEU A 31 4.89 1.42 7.25
C LEU A 31 5.56 1.40 5.86
N TYR A 32 6.68 2.11 5.68
CA TYR A 32 7.43 2.15 4.41
C TYR A 32 8.87 1.67 4.55
N ASN A 33 9.19 1.01 5.66
CA ASN A 33 10.48 0.39 5.87
C ASN A 33 10.33 -1.14 5.68
N PRO A 34 10.83 -1.71 4.57
CA PRO A 34 10.73 -3.15 4.34
C PRO A 34 11.42 -3.98 5.42
N ASN A 35 12.41 -3.41 6.15
CA ASN A 35 13.13 -4.11 7.21
C ASN A 35 12.52 -3.92 8.60
N ALA A 36 11.45 -3.12 8.74
CA ALA A 36 10.82 -2.92 10.03
C ALA A 36 9.99 -4.13 10.47
N GLN A 37 9.67 -5.01 9.54
CA GLN A 37 8.89 -6.22 9.78
C GLN A 37 9.67 -7.41 9.23
N THR A 38 9.42 -8.58 9.80
CA THR A 38 10.08 -9.83 9.40
C THR A 38 9.10 -10.76 8.68
N ILE A 39 7.81 -10.63 8.99
CA ILE A 39 6.73 -11.25 8.23
C ILE A 39 6.21 -10.22 7.24
N HIS A 40 6.33 -10.48 5.93
CA HIS A 40 5.87 -9.59 4.86
C HIS A 40 4.48 -10.00 4.40
N ALA A 41 3.52 -10.00 5.33
CA ALA A 41 2.14 -10.36 5.03
C ALA A 41 1.47 -9.32 4.11
N LYS A 42 0.52 -9.78 3.30
CA LYS A 42 -0.43 -8.89 2.61
C LYS A 42 -1.82 -9.09 3.14
N VAL A 43 -2.56 -8.00 3.36
CA VAL A 43 -3.86 -8.05 4.02
C VAL A 43 -4.89 -7.30 3.20
N ILE A 44 -6.07 -7.93 3.05
CA ILE A 44 -7.25 -7.32 2.43
C ILE A 44 -8.49 -7.61 3.27
N ALA A 45 -9.45 -6.69 3.20
CA ALA A 45 -10.74 -6.81 3.87
C ALA A 45 -11.86 -6.87 2.84
N HIS A 46 -12.81 -7.78 3.05
CA HIS A 46 -13.99 -7.96 2.20
C HIS A 46 -15.27 -7.97 3.04
N ASN A 47 -16.17 -7.04 2.77
CA ASN A 47 -17.50 -6.98 3.38
C ASN A 47 -18.36 -8.10 2.80
N ILE A 48 -18.80 -9.05 3.62
CA ILE A 48 -19.59 -10.21 3.15
C ILE A 48 -21.08 -9.86 3.07
N ASN A 49 -21.56 -9.15 4.08
CA ASN A 49 -22.96 -8.79 4.30
C ASN A 49 -22.99 -7.49 5.14
N ASN A 50 -24.13 -7.14 5.73
CA ASN A 50 -24.35 -5.87 6.44
C ASN A 50 -23.70 -5.76 7.83
N ASN A 51 -23.19 -6.87 8.38
CA ASN A 51 -22.65 -6.91 9.74
C ASN A 51 -21.30 -7.63 9.87
N THR A 52 -20.74 -8.17 8.79
CA THR A 52 -19.51 -8.97 8.83
C THR A 52 -18.55 -8.57 7.71
N THR A 53 -17.27 -8.44 8.06
CA THR A 53 -16.15 -8.28 7.14
C THR A 53 -15.14 -9.41 7.38
N SER A 54 -14.77 -10.15 6.33
CA SER A 54 -13.65 -11.09 6.39
C SER A 54 -12.33 -10.35 6.17
N ILE A 55 -11.33 -10.66 6.98
CA ILE A 55 -9.94 -10.26 6.76
C ILE A 55 -9.16 -11.47 6.26
N TYR A 56 -8.48 -11.29 5.14
CA TYR A 56 -7.58 -12.28 4.56
C TYR A 56 -6.15 -11.78 4.73
N CYS A 57 -5.26 -12.64 5.22
CA CYS A 57 -3.83 -12.36 5.35
C CYS A 57 -3.06 -13.43 4.57
N LYS A 58 -2.32 -13.02 3.53
CA LYS A 58 -1.37 -13.86 2.82
C LYS A 58 -0.03 -13.82 3.52
N LEU A 59 0.43 -14.97 4.00
CA LEU A 59 1.68 -15.15 4.74
C LEU A 59 2.68 -15.91 3.87
N PRO A 60 3.79 -15.31 3.43
CA PRO A 60 4.84 -16.02 2.69
C PRO A 60 5.47 -17.10 3.57
N SER A 61 5.60 -18.33 3.08
CA SER A 61 6.14 -19.43 3.88
C SER A 61 7.59 -19.23 4.29
N LYS A 62 8.37 -18.51 3.46
CA LYS A 62 9.77 -18.14 3.73
C LYS A 62 9.96 -17.24 4.96
N ASP A 63 8.90 -16.57 5.42
CA ASP A 63 8.93 -15.68 6.58
C ASP A 63 8.40 -16.40 7.84
N LEU A 64 7.95 -17.65 7.71
CA LEU A 64 7.41 -18.47 8.79
C LEU A 64 8.43 -19.50 9.25
N MET A 65 8.51 -19.70 10.57
CA MET A 65 9.42 -20.66 11.18
C MET A 65 8.63 -21.90 11.61
N PHE A 66 8.87 -23.02 10.93
CA PHE A 66 8.21 -24.29 11.22
C PHE A 66 9.05 -25.14 12.18
N LEU A 67 8.46 -25.50 13.32
CA LEU A 67 9.06 -26.39 14.30
C LEU A 67 8.52 -27.82 14.13
N PRO A 68 9.35 -28.86 14.31
CA PRO A 68 8.87 -30.25 14.33
C PRO A 68 7.84 -30.47 15.44
N ASN A 69 6.75 -31.13 15.10
CA ASN A 69 5.67 -31.53 16.01
C ASN A 69 5.24 -32.96 15.63
N GLY A 70 5.96 -33.95 16.17
CA GLY A 70 5.82 -35.35 15.78
C GLY A 70 6.27 -35.60 14.34
N GLU A 71 5.41 -36.21 13.53
CA GLU A 71 5.66 -36.49 12.10
C GLU A 71 5.45 -35.26 11.20
N SER A 72 4.87 -34.18 11.73
CA SER A 72 4.60 -32.95 10.99
C SER A 72 5.49 -31.81 11.48
N SER A 73 5.55 -30.70 10.73
CA SER A 73 6.10 -29.44 11.25
C SER A 73 5.02 -28.37 11.22
N SER A 74 5.01 -27.50 12.23
CA SER A 74 3.99 -26.48 12.40
C SER A 74 4.56 -25.17 12.91
N CYS A 75 3.90 -24.07 12.55
CA CYS A 75 4.19 -22.72 13.03
C CYS A 75 2.96 -22.23 13.82
N ASN A 76 3.19 -21.62 14.98
CA ASN A 76 2.12 -21.05 15.80
C ASN A 76 2.23 -19.53 15.74
N LEU A 77 1.22 -18.86 15.23
CA LEU A 77 1.18 -17.41 15.13
C LEU A 77 0.14 -16.87 16.10
N ASN A 78 0.50 -15.87 16.90
CA ASN A 78 -0.48 -15.08 17.62
C ASN A 78 -0.95 -13.94 16.74
N VAL A 79 -2.26 -13.84 16.60
CA VAL A 79 -2.93 -12.79 15.86
C VAL A 79 -3.69 -11.95 16.85
N HIS A 80 -3.39 -10.66 16.86
CA HIS A 80 -4.05 -9.68 17.70
C HIS A 80 -4.55 -8.56 16.81
N TYR A 81 -5.82 -8.21 16.92
CA TYR A 81 -6.31 -6.98 16.32
C TYR A 81 -7.01 -6.10 17.34
N THR A 82 -6.88 -4.79 17.11
CA THR A 82 -7.65 -3.77 17.81
C THR A 82 -8.50 -3.01 16.80
N LEU A 83 -9.80 -2.96 17.01
CA LEU A 83 -10.76 -2.35 16.10
C LEU A 83 -11.13 -0.95 16.57
N TYR A 84 -10.98 0.02 15.67
CA TYR A 84 -11.36 1.41 15.90
C TYR A 84 -12.44 1.85 14.91
N GLU A 85 -13.45 2.54 15.40
CA GLU A 85 -14.33 3.39 14.59
C GLU A 85 -13.58 4.70 14.29
N THR A 86 -13.62 5.19 13.05
CA THR A 86 -12.82 6.35 12.60
C THR A 86 -13.66 7.55 12.15
N THR A 87 -15.00 7.43 12.14
CA THR A 87 -15.89 8.45 11.56
C THR A 87 -15.92 9.75 12.36
N GLN A 88 -15.82 9.67 13.69
CA GLN A 88 -15.87 10.82 14.61
C GLN A 88 -14.57 10.97 15.43
N GLY A 89 -13.46 10.45 14.92
CA GLY A 89 -12.23 10.23 15.67
C GLY A 89 -11.99 8.74 15.95
N LEU A 90 -10.85 8.40 16.57
CA LEU A 90 -10.46 7.01 16.86
C LEU A 90 -11.13 6.53 18.15
N LYS A 91 -12.27 5.85 18.01
CA LYS A 91 -12.97 5.23 19.14
C LYS A 91 -12.72 3.72 19.14
N LEU A 92 -12.24 3.18 20.26
CA LEU A 92 -12.08 1.74 20.43
C LEU A 92 -13.46 1.04 20.39
N VAL A 93 -13.59 0.03 19.55
CA VAL A 93 -14.82 -0.77 19.39
C VAL A 93 -14.65 -2.15 19.98
N ASP A 94 -13.57 -2.84 19.59
CA ASP A 94 -13.35 -4.24 19.96
C ASP A 94 -11.85 -4.58 19.97
N THR A 95 -11.49 -5.67 20.62
CA THR A 95 -10.14 -6.22 20.65
C THR A 95 -10.19 -7.73 20.73
N LEU A 96 -9.49 -8.41 19.82
CA LEU A 96 -9.40 -9.86 19.82
C LEU A 96 -7.95 -10.32 19.80
N ARG A 97 -7.70 -11.46 20.46
CA ARG A 97 -6.43 -12.20 20.39
C ARG A 97 -6.75 -13.68 20.22
N PHE A 98 -6.09 -14.32 19.26
CA PHE A 98 -6.19 -15.75 19.06
C PHE A 98 -4.89 -16.29 18.47
N THR A 99 -4.66 -17.59 18.66
CA THR A 99 -3.50 -18.28 18.08
C THR A 99 -3.94 -19.10 16.88
N LYS A 100 -3.17 -19.03 15.80
CA LYS A 100 -3.34 -19.87 14.61
C LYS A 100 -2.15 -20.80 14.46
N THR A 101 -2.42 -22.09 14.45
CA THR A 101 -1.45 -23.11 14.02
C THR A 101 -1.54 -23.31 12.52
N ILE A 102 -0.39 -23.25 11.85
CA ILE A 102 -0.20 -23.51 10.42
C ILE A 102 0.62 -24.79 10.30
N LEU A 103 0.08 -25.81 9.64
CA LEU A 103 0.80 -27.02 9.30
C LEU A 103 1.65 -26.78 8.05
N ASN A 104 2.88 -27.27 8.06
CA ASN A 104 3.77 -27.15 6.91
C ASN A 104 3.37 -28.14 5.81
N GLU A 105 2.79 -27.62 4.75
CA GLU A 105 2.38 -28.37 3.56
C GLU A 105 3.31 -28.08 2.36
N ASN A 106 4.49 -27.51 2.59
CA ASN A 106 5.47 -27.12 1.54
C ASN A 106 4.88 -26.19 0.45
N LYS A 107 3.97 -25.30 0.85
CA LYS A 107 3.41 -24.26 -0.04
C LYS A 107 4.31 -23.02 -0.06
N ASP A 108 4.20 -22.21 -1.10
CA ASP A 108 4.90 -20.91 -1.18
C ASP A 108 4.34 -19.87 -0.20
N PHE A 109 3.05 -19.99 0.14
CA PHE A 109 2.36 -19.13 1.08
C PHE A 109 1.14 -19.81 1.72
N TYR A 110 0.67 -19.24 2.82
CA TYR A 110 -0.56 -19.62 3.52
C TYR A 110 -1.53 -18.44 3.59
N ILE A 111 -2.84 -18.74 3.66
CA ILE A 111 -3.88 -17.72 3.81
C ILE A 111 -4.56 -17.92 5.16
N LEU A 112 -4.41 -16.93 6.04
CA LEU A 112 -5.21 -16.82 7.25
C LEU A 112 -6.47 -16.02 6.93
N LYS A 113 -7.63 -16.54 7.33
CA LYS A 113 -8.93 -15.87 7.24
C LYS A 113 -9.57 -15.82 8.62
N PHE A 114 -10.11 -14.66 8.99
CA PHE A 114 -10.97 -14.49 10.16
C PHE A 114 -11.99 -13.38 9.91
N ASP A 115 -13.11 -13.43 10.63
CA ASP A 115 -14.23 -12.51 10.44
C ASP A 115 -14.30 -11.50 11.59
N VAL A 116 -14.67 -10.27 11.25
CA VAL A 116 -14.87 -9.16 12.19
C VAL A 116 -16.29 -8.65 12.03
N ASN A 117 -17.02 -8.52 13.14
CA ASN A 117 -18.38 -8.03 13.15
C ASN A 117 -18.39 -6.49 13.13
N LEU A 118 -18.88 -5.91 12.04
CA LEU A 118 -18.87 -4.47 11.76
C LEU A 118 -20.21 -4.04 11.15
N ASN A 119 -20.84 -3.02 11.71
CA ASN A 119 -22.12 -2.51 11.19
C ASN A 119 -21.89 -1.45 10.09
N ASP A 120 -22.86 -1.29 9.19
CA ASP A 120 -22.82 -0.29 8.09
C ASP A 120 -23.05 1.18 8.52
N SER A 121 -22.77 1.52 9.78
CA SER A 121 -22.98 2.88 10.28
C SER A 121 -21.77 3.79 10.06
N SER A 122 -20.57 3.21 9.97
CA SER A 122 -19.32 3.92 10.20
C SER A 122 -18.16 3.35 9.38
N ASN A 123 -17.08 4.12 9.28
CA ASN A 123 -15.80 3.61 8.80
C ASN A 123 -14.96 3.11 9.98
N TYR A 124 -14.15 2.09 9.71
CA TYR A 124 -13.35 1.40 10.72
C TYR A 124 -11.87 1.31 10.30
N MET A 125 -11.03 1.08 11.29
CA MET A 125 -9.62 0.75 11.12
C MET A 125 -9.27 -0.41 12.04
N VAL A 126 -8.71 -1.47 11.46
CA VAL A 126 -8.19 -2.61 12.18
C VAL A 126 -6.69 -2.43 12.33
N ASP A 127 -6.22 -2.30 13.56
CA ASP A 127 -4.82 -2.34 13.93
C ASP A 127 -4.41 -3.79 14.14
N LEU A 128 -3.76 -4.40 13.14
CA LEU A 128 -3.47 -5.83 13.07
C LEU A 128 -2.01 -6.11 13.37
N PHE A 129 -1.77 -6.96 14.37
CA PHE A 129 -0.48 -7.52 14.71
C PHE A 129 -0.50 -9.04 14.54
N ILE A 130 0.53 -9.56 13.86
CA ILE A 130 0.80 -10.99 13.77
C ILE A 130 2.22 -11.20 14.27
N ASN A 131 2.42 -12.09 15.22
CA ASN A 131 3.76 -12.47 15.66
C ASN A 131 3.87 -13.98 15.87
N ASP A 132 5.10 -14.46 15.82
CA ASP A 132 5.43 -15.78 16.36
C ASP A 132 5.80 -15.57 17.85
N PRO A 133 5.29 -16.39 18.79
CA PRO A 133 5.64 -16.26 20.20
C PRO A 133 7.06 -16.76 20.52
N VAL A 134 7.61 -17.63 19.69
CA VAL A 134 8.94 -18.26 19.89
C VAL A 134 10.01 -17.42 19.20
N PHE A 135 9.73 -17.00 17.98
CA PHE A 135 10.65 -16.20 17.18
C PHE A 135 10.27 -14.73 17.28
N SER A 136 11.24 -13.80 17.33
CA SER A 136 10.95 -12.35 17.33
C SER A 136 10.38 -11.83 15.99
N THR A 137 9.74 -12.71 15.21
CA THR A 137 9.11 -12.42 13.94
C THR A 137 7.75 -11.75 14.16
N HIS A 138 7.51 -10.65 13.48
CA HIS A 138 6.30 -9.87 13.63
C HIS A 138 5.93 -9.13 12.34
N PHE A 139 4.66 -8.77 12.28
CA PHE A 139 4.00 -7.97 11.26
C PHE A 139 3.03 -7.03 11.94
N HIS A 140 2.93 -5.80 11.43
CA HIS A 140 2.04 -4.77 11.94
C HIS A 140 1.46 -3.93 10.80
N GLN A 141 0.14 -3.90 10.65
CA GLN A 141 -0.49 -3.08 9.62
C GLN A 141 -1.83 -2.52 10.09
N TYR A 142 -2.13 -1.28 9.67
CA TYR A 142 -3.46 -0.69 9.77
C TYR A 142 -4.26 -1.00 8.51
N VAL A 143 -5.42 -1.63 8.67
CA VAL A 143 -6.35 -1.96 7.58
C VAL A 143 -7.59 -1.08 7.70
N HIS A 144 -7.83 -0.22 6.72
CA HIS A 144 -9.03 0.60 6.67
C HIS A 144 -10.19 -0.17 6.05
N ILE A 145 -11.36 -0.09 6.68
CA ILE A 145 -12.58 -0.77 6.24
C ILE A 145 -13.68 0.27 6.12
N GLU A 146 -14.18 0.45 4.91
CA GLU A 146 -15.28 1.36 4.61
C GLU A 146 -16.61 0.60 4.72
N ARG A 147 -17.51 1.12 5.56
CA ARG A 147 -18.88 0.60 5.69
C ARG A 147 -19.95 1.69 5.80
N LYS A 148 -19.56 2.97 5.80
CA LYS A 148 -20.49 4.11 5.82
C LYS A 148 -21.15 4.34 4.45
N ALA A 149 -20.40 4.09 3.37
CA ALA A 149 -20.92 4.23 2.01
C ALA A 149 -21.73 2.99 1.63
N LYS A 150 -22.80 3.17 0.83
CA LYS A 150 -23.65 2.05 0.36
C LYS A 150 -22.88 1.03 -0.48
N ILE A 151 -21.88 1.49 -1.23
CA ILE A 151 -21.02 0.68 -2.11
C ILE A 151 -19.62 1.27 -2.03
N ASN A 152 -18.62 0.44 -1.75
CA ASN A 152 -17.23 0.83 -1.69
C ASN A 152 -16.31 -0.31 -2.15
N SER A 153 -15.00 -0.05 -2.21
CA SER A 153 -14.02 -1.02 -2.69
C SER A 153 -13.93 -2.31 -1.87
N ASN A 154 -14.23 -2.29 -0.56
CA ASN A 154 -14.25 -3.49 0.29
C ASN A 154 -15.44 -4.42 0.00
N ASP A 155 -16.42 -4.01 -0.81
CA ASP A 155 -17.55 -4.86 -1.19
C ASP A 155 -17.25 -5.76 -2.41
N PHE A 156 -16.01 -5.69 -2.92
CA PHE A 156 -15.52 -6.46 -4.05
C PHE A 156 -14.25 -7.21 -3.65
N LEU A 157 -14.24 -8.52 -3.84
CA LEU A 157 -13.07 -9.36 -3.66
C LEU A 157 -12.68 -9.99 -4.99
N LEU A 158 -11.49 -9.65 -5.47
CA LEU A 158 -10.92 -10.26 -6.67
C LEU A 158 -10.25 -11.58 -6.30
N VAL A 159 -10.57 -12.65 -7.00
CA VAL A 159 -9.95 -13.97 -6.79
C VAL A 159 -9.51 -14.58 -8.12
N ASN A 160 -8.45 -15.38 -8.09
CA ASN A 160 -8.01 -16.14 -9.25
C ASN A 160 -8.89 -17.38 -9.50
N LYS A 161 -8.57 -18.18 -10.52
CA LYS A 161 -9.31 -19.42 -10.86
C LYS A 161 -9.35 -20.46 -9.73
N GLN A 162 -8.39 -20.41 -8.80
CA GLN A 162 -8.31 -21.29 -7.64
C GLN A 162 -9.06 -20.73 -6.42
N GLY A 163 -9.74 -19.58 -6.55
CA GLY A 163 -10.43 -18.92 -5.44
C GLY A 163 -9.49 -18.20 -4.46
N ILE A 164 -8.21 -18.05 -4.80
CA ILE A 164 -7.24 -17.32 -3.97
C ILE A 164 -7.39 -15.82 -4.25
N PRO A 165 -7.54 -14.98 -3.20
CA PRO A 165 -7.65 -13.54 -3.40
C PRO A 165 -6.40 -12.89 -3.99
N TYR A 166 -6.62 -11.87 -4.81
CA TYR A 166 -5.61 -10.89 -5.16
C TYR A 166 -5.49 -9.86 -4.03
N PHE A 167 -4.26 -9.70 -3.51
CA PHE A 167 -3.99 -8.83 -2.36
C PHE A 167 -3.53 -7.43 -2.75
N ASP A 168 -3.25 -7.22 -4.03
CA ASP A 168 -2.85 -5.93 -4.60
C ASP A 168 -3.91 -5.47 -5.59
N PRO A 169 -4.11 -4.16 -5.77
CA PRO A 169 -5.12 -3.62 -6.70
C PRO A 169 -4.66 -3.68 -8.17
N TRP A 170 -3.54 -4.33 -8.48
CA TRP A 170 -3.03 -4.45 -9.85
C TRP A 170 -2.93 -5.89 -10.32
N LEU A 171 -3.20 -6.10 -11.60
CA LEU A 171 -3.13 -7.38 -12.31
C LEU A 171 -2.27 -7.26 -13.56
N CYS A 172 -1.83 -8.40 -14.09
CA CYS A 172 -1.02 -8.50 -15.31
C CYS A 172 -1.80 -9.17 -16.46
N ASP A 173 -1.27 -9.09 -17.68
CA ASP A 173 -1.88 -9.68 -18.90
C ASP A 173 -2.30 -11.16 -18.77
N SER A 174 -1.56 -11.95 -17.98
CA SER A 174 -1.81 -13.38 -17.81
C SER A 174 -2.87 -13.69 -16.75
N ASP A 175 -3.30 -12.70 -15.97
CA ASP A 175 -4.24 -12.93 -14.88
C ASP A 175 -5.65 -13.10 -15.41
N THR A 176 -6.27 -14.22 -15.02
CA THR A 176 -7.71 -14.40 -15.13
C THR A 176 -8.31 -14.31 -13.74
N PHE A 177 -9.21 -13.36 -13.54
CA PHE A 177 -9.83 -13.11 -12.24
C PHE A 177 -11.34 -13.25 -12.31
N SER A 178 -11.95 -13.57 -11.17
CA SER A 178 -13.38 -13.45 -10.92
C SER A 178 -13.59 -12.47 -9.77
N ILE A 179 -14.83 -12.00 -9.62
CA ILE A 179 -15.19 -10.98 -8.62
C ILE A 179 -16.25 -11.59 -7.73
N ILE A 180 -15.95 -11.68 -6.44
CA ILE A 180 -16.92 -12.02 -5.40
C ILE A 180 -17.47 -10.70 -4.87
N LEU A 181 -18.78 -10.54 -4.95
CA LEU A 181 -19.48 -9.37 -4.43
C LEU A 181 -20.00 -9.64 -3.01
N ARG A 182 -20.17 -8.56 -2.26
CA ARG A 182 -21.03 -8.55 -1.07
C ARG A 182 -22.45 -9.04 -1.41
N SER A 183 -23.04 -9.84 -0.51
CA SER A 183 -24.23 -10.66 -0.78
C SER A 183 -25.52 -9.91 -1.16
N ASP A 184 -25.69 -8.67 -0.73
CA ASP A 184 -26.85 -7.81 -0.99
C ASP A 184 -26.71 -6.95 -2.26
N LEU A 185 -25.57 -7.05 -2.95
CA LEU A 185 -25.30 -6.26 -4.14
C LEU A 185 -25.88 -6.85 -5.43
N PRO A 186 -26.27 -5.99 -6.39
CA PRO A 186 -26.71 -6.40 -7.71
C PRO A 186 -25.60 -7.14 -8.46
N ARG A 187 -25.96 -7.96 -9.45
CA ARG A 187 -24.99 -8.64 -10.30
C ARG A 187 -24.58 -7.84 -11.54
N GLU A 188 -25.35 -6.83 -11.94
CA GLU A 188 -25.07 -6.03 -13.13
C GLU A 188 -24.27 -4.76 -12.80
N TRP A 189 -23.11 -4.60 -13.44
CA TRP A 189 -22.15 -3.52 -13.19
C TRP A 189 -21.59 -2.93 -14.47
N LYS A 190 -21.22 -1.64 -14.44
CA LYS A 190 -20.49 -0.97 -15.52
C LYS A 190 -18.99 -1.19 -15.33
N PHE A 191 -18.37 -1.75 -16.36
CA PHE A 191 -16.94 -1.90 -16.50
C PHE A 191 -16.48 -0.78 -17.43
N ALA A 192 -15.69 0.16 -16.91
CA ALA A 192 -15.15 1.27 -17.68
C ALA A 192 -13.62 1.17 -17.73
N TRP A 193 -13.08 1.21 -18.95
CA TRP A 193 -11.65 1.20 -19.20
C TRP A 193 -11.17 2.61 -19.43
N PHE A 194 -10.17 3.04 -18.65
CA PHE A 194 -9.56 4.36 -18.76
C PHE A 194 -8.11 4.24 -19.22
N PRO A 195 -7.58 5.30 -19.87
CA PRO A 195 -6.18 5.35 -20.25
C PRO A 195 -5.28 5.39 -19.02
N ASN A 196 -4.16 4.67 -19.07
CA ASN A 196 -3.19 4.56 -17.97
C ASN A 196 -1.86 5.30 -18.26
N ALA A 197 -1.92 6.35 -19.09
CA ALA A 197 -0.74 7.09 -19.54
C ALA A 197 -0.67 8.47 -18.86
N TYR A 198 -0.05 8.51 -17.68
CA TYR A 198 0.11 9.75 -16.92
C TYR A 198 1.55 10.25 -16.92
N LYS A 199 1.68 11.58 -16.90
CA LYS A 199 2.97 12.28 -16.82
C LYS A 199 3.58 12.15 -15.42
N LEU A 200 4.91 12.24 -15.36
CA LEU A 200 5.65 12.34 -14.10
C LEU A 200 5.24 13.61 -13.34
N CYS A 201 5.19 13.54 -12.02
CA CYS A 201 4.95 14.69 -11.18
C CYS A 201 6.06 15.76 -11.28
N SER A 202 5.69 17.01 -11.05
CA SER A 202 6.65 18.12 -11.03
C SER A 202 7.58 18.02 -9.81
N PRO A 203 8.84 18.51 -9.90
CA PRO A 203 9.74 18.61 -8.76
C PRO A 203 9.11 19.33 -7.55
N PRO A 204 9.60 19.08 -6.32
CA PRO A 204 8.96 19.59 -5.11
C PRO A 204 9.01 21.11 -4.97
N TYR A 205 9.96 21.77 -5.62
CA TYR A 205 10.13 23.23 -5.57
C TYR A 205 9.40 23.98 -6.69
N GLN A 206 8.85 23.27 -7.68
CA GLN A 206 8.18 23.92 -8.80
C GLN A 206 6.75 24.26 -8.41
N MET A 207 6.43 25.55 -8.28
CA MET A 207 5.05 25.98 -8.03
C MET A 207 4.14 25.49 -9.17
N THR A 208 3.30 24.51 -8.87
CA THR A 208 2.18 24.11 -9.70
C THR A 208 0.91 24.35 -8.91
N SER A 209 -0.11 24.95 -9.53
CA SER A 209 -1.44 24.89 -8.93
C SER A 209 -1.77 23.42 -8.68
N ASN A 210 -2.04 23.04 -7.43
CA ASN A 210 -2.54 21.72 -7.06
C ASN A 210 -3.93 21.52 -7.68
N LYS A 211 -3.99 21.34 -9.00
CA LYS A 211 -5.24 21.07 -9.69
C LYS A 211 -5.71 19.71 -9.23
N ASP A 212 -6.95 19.65 -8.80
CA ASP A 212 -7.58 18.39 -8.43
C ASP A 212 -7.53 17.43 -9.63
N PHE A 213 -7.46 16.14 -9.33
CA PHE A 213 -7.45 15.10 -10.35
C PHE A 213 -8.75 15.18 -11.16
N PHE A 214 -8.61 15.40 -12.47
CA PHE A 214 -9.72 15.30 -13.39
C PHE A 214 -9.82 13.87 -13.91
N VAL A 215 -11.01 13.27 -13.75
CA VAL A 215 -11.28 11.93 -14.23
C VAL A 215 -11.27 11.95 -15.76
N PRO A 216 -10.37 11.22 -16.43
CA PRO A 216 -10.35 11.19 -17.89
C PRO A 216 -11.63 10.56 -18.44
N THR A 217 -11.94 10.83 -19.71
CA THR A 217 -13.00 10.11 -20.41
C THR A 217 -12.59 8.64 -20.57
N PRO A 218 -13.48 7.68 -20.28
CA PRO A 218 -13.18 6.27 -20.50
C PRO A 218 -13.06 5.97 -21.99
N ASP A 219 -12.13 5.10 -22.35
CA ASP A 219 -11.93 4.60 -23.71
C ASP A 219 -13.13 3.74 -24.14
N SER A 220 -13.71 2.99 -23.20
CA SER A 220 -14.93 2.22 -23.42
C SER A 220 -15.65 1.92 -22.10
N ILE A 221 -16.96 1.70 -22.19
CA ILE A 221 -17.81 1.26 -21.08
C ILE A 221 -18.62 0.06 -21.57
N ARG A 222 -18.70 -1.00 -20.75
CA ARG A 222 -19.56 -2.15 -20.99
C ARG A 222 -20.32 -2.50 -19.73
N VAL A 223 -21.59 -2.83 -19.88
CA VAL A 223 -22.37 -3.42 -18.78
C VAL A 223 -22.12 -4.92 -18.79
N SER A 224 -21.70 -5.47 -17.66
CA SER A 224 -21.38 -6.89 -17.52
C SER A 224 -22.05 -7.47 -16.27
N LEU A 225 -22.43 -8.74 -16.37
CA LEU A 225 -22.92 -9.51 -15.23
C LEU A 225 -21.72 -10.10 -14.47
N ILE A 226 -21.69 -9.91 -13.16
CA ILE A 226 -20.78 -10.57 -12.24
C ILE A 226 -21.50 -11.79 -11.68
N CYS A 227 -20.91 -12.96 -11.86
CA CYS A 227 -21.44 -14.24 -11.44
C CYS A 227 -20.31 -15.16 -10.98
N ASP A 228 -20.64 -16.20 -10.22
CA ASP A 228 -19.66 -17.11 -9.62
C ASP A 228 -18.84 -17.89 -10.67
N THR A 229 -19.35 -18.00 -11.89
CA THR A 229 -18.67 -18.65 -13.03
C THR A 229 -18.07 -17.66 -14.02
N CYS A 230 -18.19 -16.35 -13.77
CA CYS A 230 -17.75 -15.29 -14.66
C CYS A 230 -16.27 -15.00 -14.45
N TYR A 231 -15.49 -15.03 -15.53
CA TYR A 231 -14.06 -14.75 -15.52
C TYR A 231 -13.73 -13.59 -16.46
N PHE A 232 -12.82 -12.73 -16.03
CA PHE A 232 -12.39 -11.54 -16.74
C PHE A 232 -10.87 -11.53 -16.93
N VAL A 233 -10.42 -10.83 -17.96
CA VAL A 233 -9.00 -10.67 -18.32
C VAL A 233 -8.72 -9.21 -18.71
N LEU A 234 -7.50 -8.75 -18.49
CA LEU A 234 -7.01 -7.44 -18.91
C LEU A 234 -5.92 -7.64 -19.96
N ASN A 235 -6.22 -7.37 -21.23
CA ASN A 235 -5.31 -7.70 -22.34
C ASN A 235 -4.31 -6.59 -22.68
N LYS A 236 -4.46 -5.42 -22.06
CA LYS A 236 -3.64 -4.22 -22.33
C LYS A 236 -3.53 -3.35 -21.07
N PRO A 237 -2.43 -2.61 -20.89
CA PRO A 237 -2.29 -1.65 -19.80
C PRO A 237 -3.44 -0.65 -19.77
N THR A 238 -4.18 -0.61 -18.68
CA THR A 238 -5.43 0.16 -18.52
C THR A 238 -5.78 0.31 -17.05
N ILE A 239 -6.69 1.24 -16.75
CA ILE A 239 -7.39 1.28 -15.47
C ILE A 239 -8.80 0.76 -15.72
N LEU A 240 -9.12 -0.41 -15.17
CA LEU A 240 -10.49 -0.92 -15.18
C LEU A 240 -11.19 -0.46 -13.89
N HIS A 241 -12.22 0.36 -14.02
CA HIS A 241 -13.05 0.78 -12.91
C HIS A 241 -14.45 0.18 -13.03
N ILE A 242 -14.91 -0.46 -11.97
CA ILE A 242 -16.18 -1.18 -11.91
C ILE A 242 -17.09 -0.44 -10.94
N TYR A 243 -18.18 0.10 -11.46
CA TYR A 243 -19.13 0.94 -10.71
C TYR A 243 -20.55 0.78 -11.25
N ARG A 244 -21.53 1.37 -10.56
CA ARG A 244 -22.95 1.28 -10.98
C ARG A 244 -23.53 2.65 -11.30
N ASP A 245 -23.74 3.45 -10.26
CA ASP A 245 -24.45 4.73 -10.38
C ASP A 245 -23.47 5.90 -10.54
N SER A 246 -22.47 5.96 -9.66
CA SER A 246 -21.44 6.99 -9.63
C SER A 246 -20.05 6.38 -9.67
N ILE A 247 -19.14 7.03 -10.39
CA ILE A 247 -17.71 6.68 -10.48
C ILE A 247 -17.02 6.75 -9.10
N GLY A 248 -17.60 7.45 -8.12
CA GLY A 248 -17.07 7.43 -6.75
C GLY A 248 -17.29 6.13 -5.99
N ASN A 249 -18.22 5.27 -6.43
CA ASN A 249 -18.68 4.10 -5.70
C ASN A 249 -18.41 2.82 -6.51
N GLY A 250 -17.34 2.12 -6.17
CA GLY A 250 -16.93 0.94 -6.90
C GLY A 250 -15.56 0.42 -6.50
N THR A 251 -14.98 -0.39 -7.37
CA THR A 251 -13.62 -0.90 -7.23
C THR A 251 -12.81 -0.63 -8.49
N THR A 252 -11.49 -0.57 -8.35
CA THR A 252 -10.58 -0.31 -9.47
C THR A 252 -9.49 -1.36 -9.51
N ILE A 253 -9.19 -1.79 -10.72
CA ILE A 253 -8.14 -2.74 -11.04
C ILE A 253 -7.17 -2.04 -11.98
N PHE A 254 -5.92 -1.95 -11.56
CA PHE A 254 -4.85 -1.35 -12.36
C PHE A 254 -4.15 -2.41 -13.17
N HIS A 255 -3.86 -2.11 -14.43
CA HIS A 255 -2.92 -2.89 -15.22
C HIS A 255 -1.88 -1.94 -15.77
N PHE A 256 -0.69 -1.97 -15.16
CA PHE A 256 0.48 -1.18 -15.56
C PHE A 256 1.38 -2.01 -16.48
N ALA A 257 2.58 -2.34 -16.04
CA ALA A 257 3.48 -3.25 -16.72
C ALA A 257 3.32 -4.69 -16.19
N ASN A 258 3.64 -5.68 -17.01
CA ASN A 258 3.43 -7.11 -16.71
C ASN A 258 4.23 -7.63 -15.50
N HIS A 259 5.26 -6.91 -15.06
CA HIS A 259 6.07 -7.28 -13.88
C HIS A 259 5.90 -6.28 -12.72
N PHE A 260 4.89 -5.42 -12.79
CA PHE A 260 4.59 -4.46 -11.74
C PHE A 260 4.35 -5.19 -10.41
N PRO A 261 4.91 -4.72 -9.28
CA PRO A 261 5.52 -3.40 -9.03
C PRO A 261 7.00 -3.26 -9.42
N SER A 262 7.65 -4.32 -9.89
CA SER A 262 9.06 -4.29 -10.30
C SER A 262 9.23 -3.66 -11.68
N LEU A 263 10.34 -2.93 -11.86
CA LEU A 263 10.78 -2.39 -13.15
C LEU A 263 11.78 -3.36 -13.73
N VAL A 264 11.40 -4.10 -14.78
CA VAL A 264 12.22 -5.20 -15.33
C VAL A 264 12.71 -4.85 -16.72
N ARG A 265 11.86 -4.25 -17.56
CA ARG A 265 12.23 -3.95 -18.95
C ARG A 265 13.17 -2.73 -18.99
N PRO A 266 14.19 -2.72 -19.86
CA PRO A 266 15.07 -1.56 -20.00
C PRO A 266 14.34 -0.24 -20.30
N SER A 267 13.24 -0.30 -21.06
CA SER A 267 12.37 0.85 -21.31
C SER A 267 11.71 1.39 -20.05
N GLU A 268 11.33 0.52 -19.11
CA GLU A 268 10.76 0.86 -17.79
C GLU A 268 11.84 1.45 -16.88
N LEU A 269 13.04 0.87 -16.87
CA LEU A 269 14.20 1.34 -16.10
C LEU A 269 14.66 2.74 -16.54
N LEU A 270 14.51 3.06 -17.83
CA LEU A 270 14.86 4.38 -18.35
C LEU A 270 13.97 5.48 -17.76
N GLN A 271 12.66 5.25 -17.60
CA GLN A 271 11.71 6.33 -17.28
C GLN A 271 12.00 7.04 -15.94
N PRO A 272 12.29 6.35 -14.82
CA PRO A 272 12.66 7.01 -13.56
C PRO A 272 13.89 7.93 -13.66
N LEU A 273 14.80 7.71 -14.63
CA LEU A 273 15.95 8.59 -14.84
C LEU A 273 15.54 10.01 -15.24
N ARG A 274 14.30 10.25 -15.67
CA ARG A 274 13.77 11.60 -15.90
C ARG A 274 13.88 12.50 -14.66
N MET A 275 13.86 11.93 -13.45
CA MET A 275 14.02 12.67 -12.19
C MET A 275 15.45 13.17 -11.99
N LEU A 276 16.45 12.46 -12.51
CA LEU A 276 17.86 12.79 -12.36
C LEU A 276 18.43 13.60 -13.54
N ASN A 277 17.66 13.72 -14.63
CA ASN A 277 18.11 14.33 -15.88
C ASN A 277 17.31 15.58 -16.21
N SER A 278 17.98 16.53 -16.88
CA SER A 278 17.28 17.62 -17.56
C SER A 278 16.37 17.06 -18.66
N GLN A 279 15.40 17.88 -19.12
CA GLN A 279 14.53 17.47 -20.23
C GLN A 279 15.34 17.11 -21.49
N LYS A 280 16.41 17.86 -21.77
CA LYS A 280 17.27 17.64 -22.94
C LYS A 280 18.02 16.31 -22.84
N GLU A 281 18.74 16.09 -21.75
CA GLU A 281 19.49 14.85 -21.51
C GLU A 281 18.58 13.61 -21.53
N PHE A 282 17.41 13.69 -20.89
CA PHE A 282 16.47 12.58 -20.91
C PHE A 282 15.95 12.27 -22.31
N ASN A 283 15.65 13.30 -23.11
CA ASN A 283 15.23 13.11 -24.48
C ASN A 283 16.33 12.45 -25.32
N GLU A 284 17.59 12.85 -25.15
CA GLU A 284 18.74 12.23 -25.82
C GLU A 284 18.87 10.73 -25.45
N LEU A 285 18.78 10.39 -24.16
CA LEU A 285 18.75 8.99 -23.71
C LEU A 285 17.55 8.23 -24.27
N ASN A 286 16.38 8.87 -24.36
CA ASN A 286 15.16 8.28 -24.88
C ASN A 286 15.12 8.17 -26.41
N LEU A 287 16.03 8.83 -27.13
CA LEU A 287 16.19 8.65 -28.57
C LEU A 287 17.08 7.46 -28.95
N LEU A 288 17.92 6.97 -28.02
CA LEU A 288 18.72 5.77 -28.24
C LEU A 288 17.81 4.56 -28.52
N SER A 289 18.15 3.78 -29.55
CA SER A 289 17.40 2.58 -29.93
C SER A 289 17.47 1.51 -28.82
N ASP A 290 18.67 1.27 -28.29
CA ASP A 290 18.88 0.38 -27.16
C ASP A 290 18.67 1.12 -25.83
N LYS A 291 17.56 0.83 -25.16
CA LYS A 291 17.21 1.39 -23.85
C LYS A 291 18.09 0.85 -22.73
N LYS A 292 18.63 -0.36 -22.87
CA LYS A 292 19.56 -0.93 -21.89
C LYS A 292 20.88 -0.18 -21.95
N GLU A 293 21.39 0.07 -23.15
CA GLU A 293 22.58 0.88 -23.35
C GLU A 293 22.39 2.30 -22.77
N ALA A 294 21.22 2.91 -22.97
CA ALA A 294 20.92 4.24 -22.41
C ALA A 294 21.01 4.26 -20.87
N VAL A 295 20.43 3.27 -20.20
CA VAL A 295 20.46 3.14 -18.73
C VAL A 295 21.89 2.88 -18.24
N ASP A 296 22.58 1.91 -18.84
CA ASP A 296 23.95 1.54 -18.45
C ASP A 296 24.91 2.72 -18.63
N ARG A 297 24.81 3.43 -19.75
CA ARG A 297 25.62 4.63 -20.06
C ARG A 297 25.43 5.71 -19.01
N PHE A 298 24.18 5.99 -18.60
CA PHE A 298 23.90 6.99 -17.57
C PHE A 298 24.63 6.65 -16.25
N TRP A 299 24.45 5.43 -15.74
CA TRP A 299 25.02 5.03 -14.45
C TRP A 299 26.55 4.86 -14.47
N LEU A 300 27.12 4.42 -15.60
CA LEU A 300 28.56 4.35 -15.78
C LEU A 300 29.19 5.75 -15.83
N ASN A 301 28.57 6.69 -16.56
CA ASN A 301 29.05 8.08 -16.61
C ASN A 301 28.97 8.77 -15.25
N ALA A 302 27.93 8.49 -14.46
CA ALA A 302 27.78 9.05 -13.11
C ALA A 302 28.85 8.58 -12.12
N THR A 303 29.41 7.38 -12.31
CA THR A 303 30.28 6.73 -11.31
C THR A 303 31.73 6.55 -11.74
N GLY A 304 32.00 6.41 -13.04
CA GLY A 304 33.28 5.99 -13.59
C GLY A 304 33.71 4.57 -13.18
N ASN A 305 32.84 3.79 -12.51
CA ASN A 305 33.20 2.49 -11.95
C ASN A 305 32.01 1.52 -11.97
N ILE A 306 32.20 0.36 -12.59
CA ILE A 306 31.15 -0.66 -12.78
C ILE A 306 30.55 -1.15 -11.44
N SER A 307 31.38 -1.37 -10.42
CA SER A 307 30.90 -1.85 -9.12
C SER A 307 30.01 -0.82 -8.43
N ARG A 308 30.40 0.46 -8.49
CA ARG A 308 29.60 1.56 -7.93
C ARG A 308 28.31 1.76 -8.73
N ALA A 309 28.36 1.67 -10.06
CA ALA A 309 27.18 1.75 -10.92
C ALA A 309 26.14 0.67 -10.55
N ARG A 310 26.58 -0.59 -10.38
CA ARG A 310 25.70 -1.70 -9.96
C ARG A 310 25.01 -1.42 -8.63
N GLU A 311 25.73 -0.85 -7.67
CA GLU A 311 25.16 -0.51 -6.37
C GLU A 311 24.13 0.62 -6.47
N LEU A 312 24.39 1.67 -7.26
CA LEU A 312 23.40 2.74 -7.46
C LEU A 312 22.15 2.24 -8.18
N ILE A 313 22.31 1.41 -9.21
CA ILE A 313 21.20 0.76 -9.91
C ILE A 313 20.37 -0.03 -8.89
N ARG A 314 21.03 -0.87 -8.08
CA ARG A 314 20.35 -1.67 -7.05
C ARG A 314 19.54 -0.80 -6.11
N VAL A 315 20.13 0.24 -5.52
CA VAL A 315 19.45 1.10 -4.56
C VAL A 315 18.33 1.92 -5.21
N PHE A 316 18.61 2.59 -6.33
CA PHE A 316 17.66 3.49 -6.99
C PHE A 316 16.41 2.75 -7.48
N TYR A 317 16.59 1.61 -8.17
CA TYR A 317 15.44 0.84 -8.66
C TYR A 317 14.75 0.03 -7.57
N THR A 318 15.44 -0.35 -6.49
CA THR A 318 14.77 -0.88 -5.29
C THR A 318 13.84 0.18 -4.69
N ARG A 319 14.29 1.44 -4.54
CA ARG A 319 13.43 2.52 -4.06
C ARG A 319 12.26 2.78 -5.01
N ALA A 320 12.46 2.68 -6.33
CA ALA A 320 11.39 2.83 -7.31
C ALA A 320 10.35 1.69 -7.22
N MET A 321 10.79 0.45 -7.03
CA MET A 321 9.90 -0.70 -6.78
C MET A 321 9.13 -0.54 -5.46
N LEU A 322 9.79 -0.12 -4.38
CA LEU A 322 9.13 0.15 -3.10
C LEU A 322 8.13 1.30 -3.22
N ALA A 323 8.45 2.32 -4.01
CA ALA A 323 7.52 3.40 -4.31
C ALA A 323 6.26 2.89 -5.02
N ASN A 324 6.41 1.97 -5.97
CA ASN A 324 5.28 1.28 -6.60
C ASN A 324 4.46 0.45 -5.60
N LEU A 325 5.10 -0.22 -4.64
CA LEU A 325 4.39 -1.00 -3.63
C LEU A 325 3.56 -0.09 -2.69
N TYR A 326 4.14 1.01 -2.19
CA TYR A 326 3.54 1.82 -1.14
C TYR A 326 2.68 2.98 -1.63
N PHE A 327 3.02 3.57 -2.78
CA PHE A 327 2.48 4.86 -3.21
C PHE A 327 1.71 4.82 -4.52
N THR A 328 1.40 3.63 -5.04
CA THR A 328 0.53 3.50 -6.22
C THR A 328 -0.80 4.18 -5.99
N SER A 329 -1.19 4.96 -6.98
CA SER A 329 -2.43 5.72 -7.05
C SER A 329 -3.14 5.32 -8.36
N TYR A 330 -3.81 6.26 -9.03
CA TYR A 330 -4.23 6.11 -10.43
C TYR A 330 -3.06 5.99 -11.43
N THR A 331 -1.82 6.15 -10.95
CA THR A 331 -0.58 6.08 -11.71
C THR A 331 0.43 5.26 -10.91
N GLU A 332 1.49 4.79 -11.55
CA GLU A 332 2.56 4.03 -10.90
C GLU A 332 3.14 4.82 -9.72
N GLY A 333 3.39 4.14 -8.60
CA GLY A 333 3.85 4.78 -7.37
C GLY A 333 5.13 5.61 -7.53
N TRP A 334 6.07 5.20 -8.39
CA TRP A 334 7.28 5.97 -8.69
C TRP A 334 7.02 7.34 -9.36
N LYS A 335 5.87 7.51 -10.02
CA LYS A 335 5.45 8.78 -10.64
C LYS A 335 4.70 9.72 -9.69
N THR A 336 4.35 9.25 -8.49
CA THR A 336 3.62 10.05 -7.50
C THR A 336 4.55 10.96 -6.71
N ASP A 337 4.01 12.02 -6.10
CA ASP A 337 4.79 12.94 -5.27
C ASP A 337 5.52 12.23 -4.11
N ARG A 338 4.83 11.31 -3.41
CA ARG A 338 5.44 10.49 -2.34
C ARG A 338 6.52 9.56 -2.88
N GLY A 339 6.26 8.88 -3.99
CA GLY A 339 7.24 8.00 -4.61
C GLY A 339 8.48 8.73 -5.10
N MET A 340 8.31 9.89 -5.75
CA MET A 340 9.40 10.75 -6.17
C MET A 340 10.28 11.16 -4.99
N VAL A 341 9.68 11.65 -3.89
CA VAL A 341 10.44 12.03 -2.68
C VAL A 341 11.14 10.81 -2.07
N TYR A 342 10.46 9.67 -1.96
CA TYR A 342 11.03 8.43 -1.41
C TYR A 342 12.20 7.89 -2.24
N ILE A 343 12.14 7.98 -3.57
CA ILE A 343 13.22 7.54 -4.45
C ILE A 343 14.47 8.40 -4.23
N ILE A 344 14.31 9.72 -4.24
CA ILE A 344 15.43 10.65 -4.15
C ILE A 344 16.03 10.69 -2.74
N PHE A 345 15.19 10.78 -1.69
CA PHE A 345 15.64 10.98 -0.31
C PHE A 345 15.76 9.68 0.50
N GLY A 346 15.04 8.62 0.13
CA GLY A 346 14.98 7.36 0.86
C GLY A 346 13.88 7.33 1.92
N LEU A 347 14.03 6.46 2.91
CA LEU A 347 13.10 6.35 4.04
C LEU A 347 13.23 7.60 4.95
N PRO A 348 12.14 8.31 5.25
CA PRO A 348 12.17 9.42 6.21
C PRO A 348 12.44 8.94 7.64
N THR A 349 13.07 9.80 8.44
CA THR A 349 13.34 9.58 9.87
C THR A 349 12.04 9.38 10.63
N THR A 350 11.08 10.28 10.40
CA THR A 350 9.77 10.26 11.07
C THR A 350 8.64 10.45 10.07
N ILE A 351 7.57 9.67 10.25
CA ILE A 351 6.32 9.84 9.51
C ILE A 351 5.19 10.06 10.51
N TYR A 352 4.47 11.16 10.34
CA TYR A 352 3.20 11.39 11.03
C TYR A 352 2.06 11.28 10.02
N LYS A 353 1.03 10.50 10.35
CA LYS A 353 -0.18 10.37 9.52
C LYS A 353 -1.40 10.84 10.29
N ALA A 354 -2.26 11.55 9.59
CA ALA A 354 -3.63 11.83 9.96
C ALA A 354 -4.53 11.49 8.75
N PRO A 355 -5.87 11.50 8.87
CA PRO A 355 -6.76 11.01 7.80
C PRO A 355 -6.53 11.66 6.43
N ASN A 356 -6.18 12.95 6.40
CA ASN A 356 -6.03 13.74 5.17
C ASN A 356 -4.64 14.32 4.97
N ILE A 357 -3.69 14.09 5.88
CA ILE A 357 -2.34 14.64 5.77
C ILE A 357 -1.32 13.61 6.23
N GLU A 358 -0.20 13.59 5.54
CA GLU A 358 0.95 12.78 5.85
C GLU A 358 2.20 13.66 5.82
N GLN A 359 2.93 13.71 6.93
CA GLN A 359 4.12 14.55 7.09
C GLN A 359 5.36 13.67 7.21
N TRP A 360 6.33 13.89 6.33
CA TRP A 360 7.61 13.19 6.32
C TRP A 360 8.71 14.13 6.75
N ILE A 361 9.48 13.70 7.75
CA ILE A 361 10.57 14.48 8.33
C ILE A 361 11.88 13.73 8.08
N TYR A 362 12.82 14.41 7.44
CA TYR A 362 14.19 13.94 7.24
C TYR A 362 15.15 14.76 8.12
N GLY A 363 15.98 14.06 8.89
CA GLY A 363 16.89 14.64 9.87
C GLY A 363 16.27 14.69 11.28
N THR A 364 17.07 15.16 12.24
CA THR A 364 16.67 15.27 13.66
C THR A 364 15.86 16.55 13.86
N PRO A 365 14.65 16.53 14.46
CA PRO A 365 13.78 17.71 14.59
C PRO A 365 14.42 18.96 15.22
N GLN A 366 15.51 18.77 15.98
CA GLN A 366 16.26 19.82 16.66
C GLN A 366 17.37 20.46 15.79
N SER A 367 17.66 19.89 14.61
CA SER A 367 18.68 20.39 13.69
C SER A 367 18.14 21.50 12.80
N ALA A 368 18.99 22.50 12.48
CA ALA A 368 18.66 23.54 11.51
C ALA A 368 18.53 23.00 10.06
N LYS A 369 18.89 21.74 9.80
CA LYS A 369 18.84 21.10 8.48
C LYS A 369 17.63 20.16 8.28
N VAL A 370 16.61 20.25 9.13
CA VAL A 370 15.40 19.43 9.00
C VAL A 370 14.69 19.74 7.70
N LEU A 371 14.34 18.70 6.97
CA LEU A 371 13.55 18.79 5.76
C LEU A 371 12.19 18.13 5.99
N VAL A 372 11.12 18.91 5.86
CA VAL A 372 9.74 18.45 6.08
C VAL A 372 8.96 18.50 4.78
N PHE A 373 8.38 17.38 4.37
CA PHE A 373 7.44 17.29 3.25
C PHE A 373 6.03 17.01 3.77
N ASN A 374 5.06 17.85 3.39
CA ASN A 374 3.64 17.67 3.73
C ASN A 374 2.89 17.15 2.51
N PHE A 375 2.23 16.00 2.64
CA PHE A 375 1.39 15.41 1.61
C PHE A 375 -0.07 15.49 2.02
N ILE A 376 -0.90 16.07 1.16
CA ILE A 376 -2.33 16.25 1.39
C ILE A 376 -3.08 15.20 0.58
N LYS A 377 -3.95 14.44 1.25
CA LYS A 377 -4.83 13.48 0.59
C LYS A 377 -5.85 14.23 -0.27
N LYS A 378 -6.01 13.81 -1.51
CA LYS A 378 -7.00 14.33 -2.45
C LYS A 378 -7.98 13.24 -2.83
N GLN A 379 -9.24 13.63 -3.04
CA GLN A 379 -10.26 12.69 -3.47
C GLN A 379 -9.93 12.18 -4.87
N ASN A 380 -10.08 10.87 -5.07
CA ASN A 380 -9.88 10.23 -6.35
C ASN A 380 -10.83 9.03 -6.44
N PRO A 381 -11.57 8.87 -7.54
CA PRO A 381 -12.52 7.75 -7.65
C PRO A 381 -11.85 6.39 -7.80
N PHE A 382 -10.60 6.37 -8.28
CA PHE A 382 -9.90 5.13 -8.57
C PHE A 382 -9.17 4.56 -7.36
N THR A 383 -8.81 5.40 -6.40
CA THR A 383 -7.94 5.01 -5.28
C THR A 383 -8.10 5.93 -4.07
N SER A 384 -7.99 5.35 -2.88
CA SER A 384 -7.90 6.11 -1.62
C SER A 384 -6.47 6.54 -1.28
N ASN A 385 -5.47 6.15 -2.09
CA ASN A 385 -4.05 6.41 -1.87
C ASN A 385 -3.52 7.60 -2.70
N HIS A 386 -4.38 8.55 -3.08
CA HIS A 386 -3.96 9.74 -3.83
C HIS A 386 -3.55 10.89 -2.90
N PHE A 387 -2.25 11.16 -2.81
CA PHE A 387 -1.68 12.24 -2.02
C PHE A 387 -0.82 13.15 -2.90
N ILE A 388 -0.93 14.46 -2.68
CA ILE A 388 -0.21 15.50 -3.41
C ILE A 388 0.70 16.25 -2.43
N LEU A 389 1.93 16.53 -2.84
CA LEU A 389 2.88 17.33 -2.08
C LEU A 389 2.46 18.81 -2.07
N GLU A 390 2.49 19.40 -0.88
CA GLU A 390 2.51 20.85 -0.71
C GLU A 390 3.87 21.39 -1.12
N ARG A 391 3.96 21.89 -2.36
CA ARG A 391 5.23 22.33 -2.97
C ARG A 391 5.71 23.65 -2.35
N ASN A 392 7.02 23.78 -2.22
CA ASN A 392 7.66 24.97 -1.65
C ASN A 392 9.00 25.25 -2.34
N GLU A 393 9.27 26.50 -2.73
CA GLU A 393 10.52 26.91 -3.38
C GLU A 393 11.74 26.62 -2.51
N GLY A 394 11.59 26.61 -1.18
CA GLY A 394 12.62 26.25 -0.22
C GLY A 394 13.17 24.84 -0.40
N TYR A 395 12.44 23.92 -1.05
CA TYR A 395 12.94 22.58 -1.35
C TYR A 395 14.01 22.56 -2.44
N LYS A 396 14.20 23.65 -3.19
CA LYS A 396 15.07 23.68 -4.39
C LYS A 396 16.51 23.29 -4.06
N ILE A 397 17.08 23.86 -3.00
CA ILE A 397 18.49 23.64 -2.62
C ILE A 397 18.70 22.16 -2.27
N SER A 398 17.91 21.62 -1.33
CA SER A 398 18.02 20.23 -0.89
C SER A 398 17.73 19.23 -2.02
N TRP A 399 16.78 19.55 -2.90
CA TRP A 399 16.46 18.71 -4.05
C TRP A 399 17.61 18.64 -5.07
N LEU A 400 18.19 19.79 -5.45
CA LEU A 400 19.32 19.82 -6.39
C LEU A 400 20.54 19.13 -5.81
N GLN A 401 20.84 19.34 -4.52
CA GLN A 401 21.92 18.64 -3.82
C GLN A 401 21.71 17.11 -3.86
N ALA A 402 20.49 16.64 -3.68
CA ALA A 402 20.17 15.21 -3.76
C ALA A 402 20.40 14.66 -5.17
N ILE A 403 19.91 15.35 -6.20
CA ILE A 403 20.14 14.97 -7.60
C ILE A 403 21.64 14.94 -7.92
N ASP A 404 22.39 15.98 -7.55
CA ASP A 404 23.82 16.07 -7.81
C ASP A 404 24.58 14.96 -7.11
N THR A 405 24.16 14.55 -5.91
CA THR A 405 24.77 13.42 -5.20
C THR A 405 24.61 12.11 -5.98
N TRP A 406 23.40 11.84 -6.48
CA TRP A 406 23.11 10.69 -7.35
C TRP A 406 23.92 10.74 -8.65
N ARG A 407 23.97 11.91 -9.30
CA ARG A 407 24.70 12.11 -10.56
C ARG A 407 26.23 12.02 -10.39
N ASN A 408 26.75 12.30 -9.20
CA ASN A 408 28.16 12.13 -8.84
C ASN A 408 28.47 10.74 -8.24
N GLY A 409 27.59 9.77 -8.46
CA GLY A 409 27.88 8.38 -8.18
C GLY A 409 27.73 7.95 -6.72
N ARG A 410 26.99 8.71 -5.91
CA ARG A 410 26.75 8.42 -4.48
C ARG A 410 25.26 8.29 -4.20
N VAL A 411 24.89 7.34 -3.34
CA VAL A 411 23.50 7.24 -2.85
C VAL A 411 23.22 8.46 -1.98
N PHE A 412 22.13 9.17 -2.26
CA PHE A 412 21.66 10.22 -1.37
C PHE A 412 20.78 9.64 -0.26
N SER A 413 21.10 9.99 0.98
CA SER A 413 20.27 9.80 2.16
C SER A 413 20.60 10.90 3.16
N ILE A 414 19.59 11.49 3.76
CA ILE A 414 19.79 12.35 4.93
C ILE A 414 19.98 11.39 6.10
N ALA A 415 21.22 11.24 6.55
CA ALA A 415 21.52 10.37 7.68
C ALA A 415 20.71 10.80 8.90
N ASN A 416 20.11 9.83 9.58
CA ASN A 416 19.85 9.97 11.00
C ASN A 416 21.24 9.88 11.63
N GLU A 417 21.77 11.00 12.15
CA GLU A 417 22.99 10.94 12.96
C GLU A 417 22.83 9.95 14.12
#